data_AF-A0A5D3AZ91-F1
#
_entry.id   AF-A0A5D3AZ91-F1
#
_cell.length_a   1.000
_cell.length_b   1.000
_cell.length_c   1.000
_cell.angle_alpha   90.00
_cell.angle_beta   90.00
_cell.angle_gamma   90.00
#
_symmetry.space_group_name_H-M   'P 1'
#
loop_
_entity.id
_entity.type
_entity.pdbx_description
1 polymer ?
#
loop_
_entity_poly.entity_id
_entity_poly.type
_entity_poly.pdbx_seq_one_letter_code
_entity_poly.pdbx_strand_id
1 'polypeptide(L)'
;MSSRANKATMHELKLRRLLEHNHRLREELARPRVMVSVASMNLINHCRSTKDPLIPSVWGPLQKGEDPYAPVDNGSCCSLM
;
A
#
# COMPACT_ATOMS: atom_id res chain seq x y z
N MET A 1 -49.00 22.22 5.30
CA MET A 1 -48.01 22.49 6.36
C MET A 1 -46.81 21.51 6.40
N SER A 2 -46.72 20.52 5.49
CA SER A 2 -45.67 19.48 5.49
C SER A 2 -44.29 19.92 4.92
N SER A 3 -44.25 20.92 4.04
CA SER A 3 -43.02 21.35 3.36
C SER A 3 -42.01 22.08 4.26
N ARG A 4 -42.46 22.72 5.36
CA ARG A 4 -41.58 23.39 6.33
C ARG A 4 -40.84 22.39 7.23
N ALA A 5 -41.50 21.30 7.61
CA ALA A 5 -40.90 20.24 8.43
C ALA A 5 -39.77 19.50 7.67
N ASN A 6 -40.01 19.14 6.40
CA ASN A 6 -38.98 18.52 5.55
C ASN A 6 -37.77 19.43 5.28
N LYS A 7 -37.98 20.75 5.24
CA LYS A 7 -36.85 21.69 5.13
C LYS A 7 -36.05 21.71 6.42
N ALA A 8 -36.67 21.76 7.59
CA ALA A 8 -35.97 21.74 8.87
C ALA A 8 -35.11 20.47 9.04
N THR A 9 -35.66 19.29 8.70
CA THR A 9 -34.93 18.01 8.76
C THR A 9 -33.74 17.96 7.80
N MET A 10 -33.86 18.56 6.60
CA MET A 10 -32.74 18.68 5.66
C MET A 10 -31.64 19.64 6.13
N HIS A 11 -31.98 20.71 6.87
CA HIS A 11 -30.97 21.61 7.43
C HIS A 11 -30.19 20.93 8.57
N GLU A 12 -30.88 20.18 9.42
CA GLU A 12 -30.26 19.40 10.49
C GLU A 12 -29.34 18.29 9.95
N LEU A 13 -29.77 17.57 8.91
CA LEU A 13 -28.93 16.57 8.24
C LEU A 13 -27.67 17.19 7.60
N LYS A 14 -27.81 18.36 6.96
CA LYS A 14 -26.66 19.10 6.40
C LYS A 14 -25.70 19.55 7.49
N LEU A 15 -26.22 20.09 8.59
CA LEU A 15 -25.40 20.50 9.74
C LEU A 15 -24.61 19.31 10.30
N ARG A 16 -25.27 18.17 10.50
CA ARG A 16 -24.61 16.94 10.97
C ARG A 16 -23.47 16.51 10.05
N ARG A 17 -23.69 16.51 8.73
CA ARG A 17 -22.63 16.18 7.75
C ARG A 17 -21.44 17.15 7.81
N LEU A 18 -21.71 18.44 7.99
CA LEU A 18 -20.66 19.45 8.13
C LEU A 18 -19.85 19.24 9.41
N LEU A 19 -20.51 18.92 10.52
CA LEU A 19 -19.83 18.62 11.79
C LEU A 19 -18.98 17.36 11.70
N GLU A 20 -19.51 16.28 11.10
CA GLU A 20 -18.76 15.04 10.86
C GLU A 20 -17.55 15.29 9.95
N HIS A 21 -17.70 16.08 8.90
CA HIS A 21 -16.58 16.44 8.01
C HIS A 21 -15.54 17.30 8.72
N ASN A 22 -15.97 18.30 9.49
CA ASN A 22 -15.07 19.15 10.26
C ASN A 22 -14.28 18.33 11.30
N HIS A 23 -14.94 17.36 11.94
CA HIS A 23 -14.28 16.44 12.86
C HIS A 23 -13.16 15.65 12.17
N ARG A 24 -13.43 15.04 11.01
CA ARG A 24 -12.42 14.32 10.22
C ARG A 24 -11.24 15.22 9.81
N LEU A 25 -11.51 16.45 9.39
CA LEU A 25 -10.46 17.41 9.04
C LEU A 25 -9.58 17.76 10.24
N ARG A 26 -10.17 17.88 11.44
CA ARG A 26 -9.40 18.14 12.67
C ARG A 26 -8.53 16.94 13.05
N GLU A 27 -9.02 15.71 12.86
CA GLU A 27 -8.23 14.50 13.06
C GLU A 27 -7.06 14.40 12.07
N GLU A 28 -7.31 14.67 10.78
CA GLU A 28 -6.27 14.68 9.75
C GLU A 28 -5.22 15.76 9.98
N LEU A 29 -5.63 16.94 10.47
CA LEU A 29 -4.73 18.03 10.82
C LEU A 29 -3.85 17.65 12.01
N ALA A 30 -4.38 16.93 13.00
CA ALA A 30 -3.65 16.49 14.18
C ALA A 30 -2.71 15.28 13.92
N ARG A 31 -2.81 14.63 12.75
CA ARG A 31 -1.98 13.47 12.42
C ARG A 31 -0.49 13.85 12.42
N PRO A 32 0.38 13.13 13.17
CA PRO A 32 1.80 13.42 13.21
C PRO A 32 2.43 13.21 11.82
N ARG A 33 3.29 14.14 11.43
CA ARG A 33 3.99 14.13 10.14
C ARG A 33 5.48 13.98 10.37
N VAL A 34 6.15 13.33 9.42
CA VAL A 34 7.61 13.23 9.37
C VAL A 34 8.14 14.06 8.22
N MET A 35 9.39 14.49 8.33
CA MET A 35 10.08 15.18 7.25
C MET A 35 10.21 14.26 6.04
N VAL A 36 9.99 14.81 4.84
CA VAL A 36 10.10 14.05 3.59
C VAL A 36 11.50 13.47 3.43
N SER A 37 12.55 14.21 3.78
CA SER A 37 13.94 13.72 3.75
C SER A 37 14.13 12.47 4.61
N VAL A 38 13.52 12.43 5.81
CA VAL A 38 13.59 11.27 6.72
C VAL A 38 12.81 10.09 6.14
N ALA A 39 11.59 10.33 5.63
CA ALA A 39 10.79 9.29 5.01
C ALA A 39 11.49 8.67 3.79
N SER A 40 12.08 9.50 2.91
CA SER A 40 12.85 9.03 1.75
C SER A 40 14.07 8.21 2.16
N MET A 41 14.79 8.63 3.20
CA MET A 41 15.93 7.86 3.71
C MET A 41 15.49 6.49 4.23
N ASN A 42 14.37 6.42 4.94
CA ASN A 42 13.83 5.16 5.44
C ASN A 42 13.45 4.21 4.28
N LEU A 43 12.82 4.74 3.22
CA LEU A 43 12.50 3.95 2.03
C LEU A 43 13.77 3.42 1.35
N ILE A 44 14.78 4.28 1.14
CA ILE A 44 16.05 3.87 0.53
C ILE A 44 16.73 2.78 1.37
N ASN A 45 16.77 2.95 2.70
CA ASN A 45 17.38 1.98 3.60
C ASN A 45 16.65 0.63 3.53
N HIS A 46 15.31 0.64 3.54
CA HIS A 46 14.53 -0.58 3.41
C HIS A 46 14.77 -1.30 2.08
N CYS A 47 14.77 -0.56 0.96
CA CYS A 47 15.06 -1.12 -0.36
C CYS A 47 16.51 -1.62 -0.49
N ARG A 48 17.45 -1.12 0.31
CA ARG A 48 18.86 -1.58 0.33
C ARG A 48 19.11 -2.75 1.28
N SER A 49 18.27 -2.96 2.30
CA SER A 49 18.43 -4.06 3.25
C SER A 49 17.67 -5.31 2.83
N THR A 50 16.58 -5.15 2.09
CA THR A 50 15.66 -6.24 1.74
C THR A 50 15.99 -6.77 0.35
N LYS A 51 16.54 -7.99 0.27
CA LYS A 51 16.85 -8.64 -1.01
C LYS A 51 15.58 -8.87 -1.83
N ASP A 52 15.58 -8.38 -3.06
CA ASP A 52 14.51 -8.62 -4.03
C ASP A 52 15.01 -9.55 -5.14
N PRO A 53 14.51 -10.81 -5.23
CA PRO A 53 14.90 -11.74 -6.28
C PRO A 53 14.55 -11.26 -7.69
N LEU A 54 13.55 -10.39 -7.86
CA LEU A 54 13.09 -9.89 -9.16
C LEU A 54 13.99 -8.79 -9.74
N ILE A 55 15.02 -8.35 -9.01
CA ILE A 55 15.98 -7.34 -9.47
C ILE A 55 17.41 -7.91 -9.48
N PRO A 56 17.75 -8.82 -10.42
CA PRO A 56 19.07 -9.45 -10.45
C PRO A 56 20.22 -8.49 -10.72
N SER A 57 19.96 -7.32 -11.29
CA SER A 57 20.98 -6.30 -11.55
C SER A 57 21.57 -5.69 -10.27
N VAL A 58 20.79 -5.68 -9.18
CA VAL A 58 21.21 -5.14 -7.88
C VAL A 58 21.56 -6.26 -6.91
N TRP A 59 20.80 -7.35 -6.92
CA TRP A 59 20.91 -8.44 -5.93
C TRP A 59 21.63 -9.69 -6.42
N GLY A 60 22.01 -9.73 -7.70
CA GLY A 60 22.61 -10.89 -8.35
C GLY A 60 21.57 -11.92 -8.83
N PRO A 61 22.00 -12.88 -9.67
CA PRO A 61 21.11 -13.95 -10.14
C PRO A 61 20.65 -14.84 -8.97
N LEU A 62 19.41 -15.33 -9.03
CA LEU A 62 18.92 -16.32 -8.07
C LEU A 62 19.76 -17.59 -8.18
N GLN A 63 20.09 -18.20 -7.04
CA GLN A 63 20.78 -19.48 -7.05
C GLN A 63 19.80 -20.61 -7.41
N LYS A 64 20.31 -21.66 -8.07
CA LYS A 64 19.51 -22.86 -8.39
C LYS A 64 19.01 -23.49 -7.09
N GLY A 65 17.69 -23.51 -6.88
CA GLY A 65 17.03 -24.01 -5.67
C GLY A 65 16.43 -22.93 -4.76
N GLU A 66 16.71 -21.63 -4.99
CA GLU A 66 16.03 -20.54 -4.27
C GLU A 66 14.67 -20.19 -4.88
N ASP A 67 14.43 -20.57 -6.14
CA ASP A 67 13.16 -20.36 -6.84
C ASP A 67 12.25 -21.61 -6.69
N PRO A 68 11.14 -21.51 -5.94
CA PRO A 68 10.18 -22.62 -5.77
C PRO A 68 9.46 -23.01 -7.05
N TYR A 69 9.49 -22.16 -8.07
CA TYR A 69 8.82 -22.36 -9.36
C TYR A 69 9.81 -22.77 -10.46
N ALA A 70 11.11 -22.88 -10.14
CA ALA A 70 12.07 -23.37 -11.11
C ALA A 70 11.71 -24.80 -11.52
N PRO A 71 11.76 -25.12 -12.83
CA PRO A 71 11.56 -26.49 -13.28
C PRO A 71 12.60 -27.37 -12.59
N VAL A 72 12.13 -28.44 -11.94
CA VAL A 72 13.03 -29.48 -11.41
C VAL A 72 13.80 -30.06 -12.59
N ASP A 73 15.12 -29.87 -12.61
CA ASP A 73 16.03 -30.58 -13.52
C ASP A 73 15.99 -32.07 -13.11
N ASN A 74 14.93 -32.75 -13.49
CA ASN A 74 14.86 -34.21 -13.51
C ASN A 74 15.78 -34.66 -14.64
N GLY A 75 17.07 -34.75 -14.32
CA GLY A 75 18.08 -35.30 -15.22
C GLY A 75 17.65 -36.68 -15.72
N SER A 76 17.63 -36.81 -17.04
CA SER A 76 17.67 -38.06 -17.80
C SER A 76 16.53 -39.07 -17.60
N CYS A 77 15.58 -39.08 -18.53
CA CYS A 77 15.10 -40.33 -19.13
C CYS A 77 14.37 -40.00 -20.44
N CYS A 78 15.08 -40.08 -21.57
CA CYS A 78 14.61 -40.45 -22.92
C CYS A 78 15.56 -39.87 -23.97
N SER A 79 16.57 -40.66 -24.36
CA SER A 79 17.18 -40.54 -25.68
C SER A 79 16.15 -40.97 -26.72
N LEU A 80 15.66 -40.05 -27.56
CA LEU A 80 14.98 -40.40 -28.79
C LEU A 80 16.06 -40.71 -29.85
N MET A 81 16.19 -41.99 -30.16
CA MET A 81 16.62 -42.46 -31.48
C MET A 81 15.48 -42.26 -32.48
#